data_AF-A0A1Y2CKU5-F1
#
_entry.id   AF-A0A1Y2CKU5-F1
#
_cell.length_a   1.000
_cell.length_b   1.000
_cell.length_c   1.000
_cell.angle_alpha   90.00
_cell.angle_beta   90.00
_cell.angle_gamma   90.00
#
_symmetry.space_group_name_H-M   'P 1'
#
loop_
_entity.id
_entity.type
_entity.pdbx_description
1 polymer ?
#
loop_
_entity_poly.entity_id
_entity_poly.type
_entity_poly.pdbx_seq_one_letter_code
_entity_poly.pdbx_strand_id
1 'polypeptide(L)'
;MQILTSTVAECLKKCSSTPNCKGAVYFKSSNFCLLKSSLTATSPTLNDDVVTYVPNGGLAAGLIYWEGTTSSVFTFGPEDCRSKCFATSGCVAAMYVLIPSLCLMKSEVKGIVTVVPEFAAVLVVPK
;
A
#
# COMPACT_ATOMS: atom_id res chain seq x y z
N MET A 1 -16.54 0.05 6.37
CA MET A 1 -17.82 -0.42 5.78
C MET A 1 -17.55 -1.73 5.05
N GLN A 2 -18.49 -2.67 5.06
CA GLN A 2 -18.33 -4.00 4.46
C GLN A 2 -19.39 -4.24 3.39
N ILE A 3 -19.00 -4.80 2.25
CA ILE A 3 -19.92 -5.06 1.13
C ILE A 3 -19.54 -6.37 0.44
N LEU A 4 -20.54 -7.14 0.03
CA LEU A 4 -20.37 -8.27 -0.86
C LEU A 4 -20.12 -7.76 -2.28
N THR A 5 -19.01 -8.15 -2.89
CA THR A 5 -18.63 -7.78 -4.26
C THR A 5 -18.01 -8.99 -4.93
N SER A 6 -18.36 -9.26 -6.19
CA SER A 6 -17.92 -10.48 -6.89
C SER A 6 -16.50 -10.38 -7.44
N THR A 7 -15.92 -9.17 -7.47
CA THR A 7 -14.59 -8.93 -8.04
C THR A 7 -13.80 -7.88 -7.27
N VAL A 8 -12.48 -7.92 -7.42
CA VAL A 8 -11.57 -6.86 -6.96
C VAL A 8 -11.98 -5.52 -7.56
N ALA A 9 -12.27 -5.45 -8.86
CA ALA A 9 -12.60 -4.22 -9.56
C ALA A 9 -13.83 -3.52 -8.98
N GLU A 10 -14.87 -4.26 -8.61
CA GLU A 10 -16.05 -3.73 -7.92
C GLU A 10 -15.69 -3.14 -6.54
N CYS A 11 -14.86 -3.84 -5.78
CA CYS A 11 -14.35 -3.36 -4.49
C CYS A 11 -13.58 -2.03 -4.65
N LEU A 12 -12.75 -1.91 -5.69
CA LEU A 12 -12.00 -0.68 -5.98
C LEU A 12 -12.92 0.49 -6.35
N LYS A 13 -13.88 0.23 -7.25
CA LYS A 13 -14.87 1.22 -7.68
C LYS A 13 -15.66 1.74 -6.48
N LYS A 14 -16.06 0.83 -5.60
CA LYS A 14 -16.80 1.20 -4.39
C LYS A 14 -15.97 2.07 -3.46
N CYS A 15 -14.70 1.70 -3.20
CA CYS A 15 -13.82 2.55 -2.39
C CYS A 15 -13.69 3.95 -2.98
N SER A 16 -13.46 4.05 -4.29
CA SER A 16 -13.31 5.34 -4.99
C SER A 16 -14.57 6.22 -4.91
N SER A 17 -15.76 5.60 -4.86
CA SER A 17 -17.04 6.30 -4.70
C SER A 17 -17.44 6.58 -3.25
N THR A 18 -16.70 6.06 -2.26
CA THR A 18 -17.05 6.17 -0.85
C THR A 18 -16.24 7.28 -0.20
N PRO A 19 -16.87 8.35 0.32
CA PRO A 19 -16.18 9.38 1.06
C PRO A 19 -15.34 8.79 2.20
N ASN A 20 -14.14 9.31 2.39
CA ASN A 20 -13.17 8.85 3.40
C ASN A 20 -12.61 7.44 3.19
N CYS A 21 -12.90 6.73 2.09
CA CYS A 21 -12.18 5.50 1.79
C CYS A 21 -10.73 5.82 1.40
N LYS A 22 -9.77 5.30 2.17
CA LYS A 22 -8.33 5.44 1.92
C LYS A 22 -7.71 4.17 1.34
N GLY A 23 -8.48 3.08 1.29
CA GLY A 23 -8.08 1.81 0.71
C GLY A 23 -9.13 0.74 0.97
N ALA A 24 -8.92 -0.44 0.39
CA ALA A 24 -9.85 -1.56 0.55
C ALA A 24 -9.11 -2.89 0.67
N VAL A 25 -9.75 -3.85 1.31
CA VAL A 25 -9.24 -5.22 1.47
C VAL A 25 -10.29 -6.17 0.92
N TYR A 26 -9.94 -6.88 -0.15
CA TYR A 26 -10.80 -7.84 -0.83
C TYR A 26 -10.39 -9.27 -0.46
N PHE A 27 -11.34 -10.06 0.01
CA PHE A 27 -11.18 -11.47 0.35
C PHE A 27 -11.78 -12.32 -0.77
N LYS A 28 -10.93 -13.05 -1.51
CA LYS A 28 -11.33 -13.80 -2.71
C LYS A 28 -12.27 -14.95 -2.36
N SER A 29 -11.99 -15.70 -1.31
CA SER A 29 -12.75 -16.87 -0.86
C SER A 29 -14.20 -16.54 -0.51
N SER A 30 -14.45 -15.34 -0.02
CA SER A 30 -15.76 -14.90 0.47
C SER A 30 -16.41 -13.82 -0.39
N ASN A 31 -15.79 -13.42 -1.52
CA ASN A 31 -16.26 -12.33 -2.38
C ASN A 31 -16.64 -11.08 -1.57
N PHE A 32 -15.74 -10.71 -0.68
CA PHE A 32 -16.03 -9.77 0.39
C PHE A 32 -15.05 -8.60 0.37
N CYS A 33 -15.59 -7.38 0.43
CA CYS A 33 -14.84 -6.13 0.35
C CYS A 33 -14.98 -5.33 1.64
N LEU A 34 -13.85 -5.08 2.29
CA LEU A 34 -13.75 -4.22 3.47
C LEU A 34 -13.16 -2.87 3.07
N LEU A 35 -13.99 -1.83 3.06
CA LEU A 35 -13.56 -0.45 2.84
C LEU A 35 -13.00 0.14 4.12
N LYS A 36 -11.80 0.73 4.03
CA LYS A 36 -11.08 1.27 5.16
C LYS A 36 -10.84 2.78 5.04
N SER A 37 -10.94 3.46 6.18
CA SER A 37 -10.59 4.87 6.34
C SER A 37 -9.11 5.09 6.63
N SER A 38 -8.35 4.04 6.95
CA SER A 38 -6.89 4.03 6.99
C SER A 38 -6.36 2.64 6.62
N LEU A 39 -5.11 2.58 6.17
CA LEU A 39 -4.42 1.33 5.89
C LEU A 39 -3.20 1.23 6.79
N THR A 40 -3.18 0.19 7.62
CA THR A 40 -2.08 -0.12 8.53
C THR A 40 -1.73 -1.60 8.46
N ALA A 41 -0.73 -2.05 9.23
CA ALA A 41 -0.27 -3.43 9.24
C ALA A 41 -1.37 -4.47 9.55
N THR A 42 -2.45 -4.05 10.21
CA THR A 42 -3.63 -4.89 10.51
C THR A 42 -4.64 -4.95 9.37
N SER A 43 -4.32 -4.36 8.21
CA SER A 43 -5.25 -4.28 7.08
C SER A 43 -5.26 -5.49 6.19
N PRO A 44 -4.12 -5.98 5.68
CA PRO A 44 -4.07 -7.26 5.01
C PRO A 44 -3.95 -8.40 6.03
N THR A 45 -4.65 -9.50 5.80
CA THR A 45 -4.12 -10.81 6.20
C THR A 45 -3.08 -11.21 5.16
N LEU A 46 -1.87 -11.60 5.58
CA LEU A 46 -0.79 -11.97 4.68
C LEU A 46 -0.99 -13.40 4.14
N ASN A 47 -1.94 -13.58 3.23
CA ASN A 47 -2.17 -14.83 2.51
C ASN A 47 -2.67 -14.56 1.09
N ASP A 48 -2.68 -15.60 0.24
CA ASP A 48 -3.08 -15.49 -1.17
C ASP A 48 -4.57 -15.20 -1.38
N ASP A 49 -5.38 -15.27 -0.32
CA ASP A 49 -6.82 -14.99 -0.37
C ASP A 49 -7.13 -13.50 -0.36
N VAL A 50 -6.20 -12.66 0.11
CA VAL A 50 -6.47 -11.25 0.38
C VAL A 50 -5.73 -10.33 -0.61
N VAL A 51 -6.48 -9.40 -1.19
CA VAL A 51 -5.92 -8.30 -2.01
C VAL A 51 -6.14 -6.99 -1.27
N THR A 52 -5.05 -6.30 -0.93
CA THR A 52 -5.13 -4.94 -0.39
C THR A 52 -4.93 -3.93 -1.51
N TYR A 53 -5.91 -3.05 -1.66
CA TYR A 53 -5.86 -1.93 -2.58
C TYR A 53 -5.46 -0.65 -1.86
N VAL A 54 -4.39 -0.04 -2.37
CA VAL A 54 -3.96 1.31 -2.00
C VAL A 54 -4.14 2.19 -3.25
N PRO A 55 -4.96 3.26 -3.19
CA PRO A 55 -5.20 4.12 -4.34
C PRO A 55 -3.95 4.91 -4.73
N ASN A 56 -3.93 5.48 -5.94
CA ASN A 56 -2.93 6.48 -6.33
C ASN A 56 -2.87 7.63 -5.32
N GLY A 57 -1.66 8.05 -4.96
CA GLY A 57 -1.45 8.99 -3.85
C GLY A 57 -1.83 8.47 -2.47
N GLY A 58 -2.15 7.18 -2.33
CA GLY A 58 -2.44 6.53 -1.06
C GLY A 58 -1.19 6.21 -0.24
N LEU A 59 -1.44 5.73 0.98
CA LEU A 59 -0.43 5.33 1.97
C LEU A 59 -0.89 4.07 2.70
N ALA A 60 0.05 3.20 3.08
CA ALA A 60 -0.19 2.12 4.03
C ALA A 60 0.97 2.01 5.03
N ALA A 61 0.67 2.13 6.32
CA ALA A 61 1.67 2.16 7.38
C ALA A 61 1.95 0.78 7.99
N GLY A 62 3.15 0.58 8.55
CA GLY A 62 3.46 -0.58 9.38
C GLY A 62 3.78 -1.88 8.62
N LEU A 63 4.01 -1.80 7.32
CA LEU A 63 4.45 -2.93 6.50
C LEU A 63 5.76 -2.56 5.82
N ILE A 64 6.66 -3.53 5.66
CA ILE A 64 7.82 -3.43 4.77
C ILE A 64 7.77 -4.61 3.81
N TYR A 65 7.73 -4.31 2.52
CA TYR A 65 7.97 -5.29 1.46
C TYR A 65 9.47 -5.23 1.13
N TRP A 66 10.20 -6.31 1.30
CA TRP A 66 11.66 -6.30 1.07
C TRP A 66 12.04 -6.47 -0.40
N GLU A 67 11.29 -7.30 -1.12
CA GLU A 67 11.52 -7.61 -2.53
C GLU A 67 11.03 -6.51 -3.47
N GLY A 68 11.45 -6.59 -4.74
CA GLY A 68 11.06 -5.64 -5.79
C GLY A 68 11.71 -4.26 -5.68
N THR A 69 12.65 -4.08 -4.75
CA THR A 69 13.41 -2.82 -4.61
C THR A 69 14.37 -2.65 -5.77
N THR A 70 14.16 -1.64 -6.62
CA THR A 70 15.02 -1.35 -7.77
C THR A 70 16.11 -0.34 -7.43
N SER A 71 15.83 0.56 -6.49
CA SER A 71 16.79 1.55 -6.01
C SER A 71 16.43 2.03 -4.62
N SER A 72 17.42 2.49 -3.87
CA SER A 72 17.26 3.10 -2.56
C SER A 72 17.94 4.47 -2.53
N VAL A 73 17.24 5.46 -1.99
CA VAL A 73 17.75 6.84 -1.87
C VAL A 73 17.36 7.42 -0.52
N PHE A 74 18.18 8.35 -0.01
CA PHE A 74 17.78 9.13 1.16
C PHE A 74 16.54 9.98 0.87
N THR A 75 15.73 10.16 1.89
CA THR A 75 14.46 10.88 1.80
C THR A 75 14.12 11.55 3.12
N PHE A 76 13.45 12.70 3.07
CA PHE A 76 13.08 13.48 4.24
C PHE A 76 11.60 13.29 4.60
N GLY A 77 11.15 12.03 4.63
CA GLY A 77 9.77 11.66 4.93
C GLY A 77 9.02 10.99 3.77
N PRO A 78 7.75 10.63 4.00
CA PRO A 78 6.95 9.86 3.05
C PRO A 78 6.55 10.65 1.78
N GLU A 79 6.29 11.96 1.87
CA GLU A 79 5.93 12.77 0.69
C GLU A 79 7.12 13.02 -0.24
N ASP A 80 8.32 13.20 0.31
CA ASP A 80 9.55 13.26 -0.48
C ASP A 80 9.81 11.91 -1.17
N CYS A 81 9.65 10.81 -0.44
CA CYS A 81 9.78 9.46 -1.02
C CYS A 81 8.77 9.21 -2.14
N ARG A 82 7.52 9.65 -1.95
CA ARG A 82 6.49 9.59 -2.99
C ARG A 82 6.90 10.36 -4.25
N SER A 83 7.38 11.59 -4.07
CA SER A 83 7.78 12.47 -5.18
C SER A 83 8.95 11.88 -5.95
N LYS A 84 9.92 11.30 -5.25
CA LYS A 84 11.06 10.58 -5.84
C LYS A 84 10.59 9.35 -6.63
N CYS A 85 9.65 8.56 -6.09
CA CYS A 85 9.08 7.44 -6.84
C CYS A 85 8.35 7.91 -8.10
N PHE A 86 7.52 8.95 -8.01
CA PHE A 86 6.84 9.53 -9.18
C PHE A 86 7.82 9.96 -10.29
N ALA A 87 8.97 10.53 -9.91
CA ALA A 87 10.01 10.93 -10.87
C ALA A 87 10.85 9.77 -11.43
N THR A 88 10.77 8.57 -10.85
CA THR A 88 11.54 7.40 -11.26
C THR A 88 10.74 6.53 -12.21
N SER A 89 11.19 6.44 -13.47
CA SER A 89 10.59 5.55 -14.46
C SER A 89 10.53 4.11 -13.95
N GLY A 90 9.35 3.50 -14.02
CA GLY A 90 9.11 2.14 -13.56
C GLY A 90 8.89 1.98 -12.06
N CYS A 91 8.90 3.06 -11.27
CA CYS A 91 8.51 2.98 -9.86
C CYS A 91 6.98 2.97 -9.73
N VAL A 92 6.41 1.86 -9.25
CA VAL A 92 4.97 1.69 -9.04
C VAL A 92 4.55 2.01 -7.60
N ALA A 93 5.48 1.90 -6.66
CA ALA A 93 5.33 2.29 -5.26
C ALA A 93 6.71 2.42 -4.61
N ALA A 94 6.78 2.99 -3.41
CA ALA A 94 8.00 3.00 -2.62
C ALA A 94 7.72 2.77 -1.13
N MET A 95 8.73 2.28 -0.39
CA MET A 95 8.69 2.21 1.06
C MET A 95 9.52 3.34 1.64
N TYR A 96 8.88 4.24 2.38
CA TYR A 96 9.61 5.11 3.30
C TYR A 96 9.92 4.32 4.57
N VAL A 97 11.20 4.21 4.91
CA VAL A 97 11.69 3.58 6.14
C VAL A 97 12.33 4.65 7.01
N LEU A 98 11.81 4.88 8.21
CA LEU A 98 12.18 6.01 9.08
C LEU A 98 13.66 5.98 9.48
N ILE A 99 14.20 4.81 9.79
CA ILE A 99 15.60 4.62 10.18
C ILE A 99 16.22 3.61 9.19
N PRO A 100 17.17 4.02 8.32
CA PRO A 100 17.92 5.28 8.32
C PRO A 100 17.39 6.37 7.35
N SER A 101 16.07 6.56 7.24
CA SER A 101 15.44 7.54 6.34
C SER A 101 15.68 7.26 4.85
N LEU A 102 15.30 6.04 4.45
CA LEU A 102 15.42 5.56 3.08
C LEU A 102 14.07 5.50 2.37
N CYS A 103 14.09 5.78 1.08
CA CYS A 103 13.02 5.49 0.14
C CYS A 103 13.43 4.28 -0.69
N LEU A 104 12.79 3.14 -0.47
CA LEU A 104 12.99 1.91 -1.23
C LEU A 104 12.01 1.90 -2.40
N MET A 105 12.46 2.31 -3.58
CA MET A 105 11.65 2.37 -4.80
C MET A 105 11.39 0.97 -5.33
N LYS A 106 10.16 0.73 -5.79
CA LYS A 106 9.74 -0.60 -6.22
C LYS A 106 9.14 -0.59 -7.61
N SER A 107 9.54 -1.55 -8.43
CA SER A 107 8.87 -1.86 -9.69
C SER A 107 7.62 -2.72 -9.51
N GLU A 108 7.46 -3.34 -8.34
CA GLU A 108 6.33 -4.18 -7.98
C GLU A 108 6.23 -4.32 -6.45
N VAL A 109 5.01 -4.50 -5.94
CA VAL A 109 4.75 -4.70 -4.50
C VAL A 109 4.42 -6.18 -4.27
N LYS A 110 5.45 -6.98 -4.02
CA LYS A 110 5.33 -8.42 -3.75
C LYS A 110 6.41 -8.89 -2.78
N GLY A 111 6.36 -10.18 -2.44
CA GLY A 111 7.41 -10.86 -1.71
C GLY A 111 7.22 -10.82 -0.19
N ILE A 112 8.31 -11.09 0.52
CA ILE A 112 8.29 -11.17 1.98
C ILE A 112 7.89 -9.84 2.61
N VAL A 113 6.88 -9.91 3.48
CA VAL A 113 6.35 -8.77 4.23
C VAL A 113 6.75 -8.87 5.69
N THR A 114 7.27 -7.78 6.24
CA THR A 114 7.49 -7.63 7.68
C THR A 114 6.50 -6.63 8.25
N VAL A 115 5.79 -7.04 9.31
CA VAL A 115 4.99 -6.13 10.12
C VAL A 115 5.93 -5.37 11.04
N VAL A 116 5.86 -4.05 11.00
CA VAL A 116 6.64 -3.13 11.82
C VAL A 116 5.70 -2.14 12.51
N PRO A 117 6.16 -1.41 13.54
CA PRO A 117 5.38 -0.30 14.08
C PRO A 117 4.97 0.69 12.97
N GLU A 118 3.76 1.24 13.05
CA GLU A 118 3.18 2.06 11.97
C GLU A 118 4.04 3.30 11.62
N PHE A 119 4.80 3.82 12.59
CA PHE A 119 5.71 4.94 12.37
C PHE A 119 7.05 4.53 11.73
N ALA A 120 7.41 3.25 11.75
CA ALA A 120 8.72 2.78 11.30
C ALA A 120 8.83 2.70 9.78
N ALA A 121 7.71 2.38 9.10
CA ALA A 121 7.67 2.35 7.64
C ALA A 121 6.29 2.65 7.08
N VAL A 122 6.27 3.25 5.89
CA VAL A 122 5.06 3.61 5.16
C VAL A 122 5.24 3.29 3.68
N LEU A 123 4.37 2.45 3.13
CA LEU A 123 4.21 2.29 1.68
C LEU A 123 3.58 3.56 1.12
N VAL A 124 4.18 4.13 0.09
CA VAL A 124 3.68 5.30 -0.62
C VAL A 124 3.42 4.93 -2.07
N VAL A 125 2.22 5.25 -2.56
CA VAL A 125 1.87 5.14 -3.99
C VAL A 125 2.07 6.52 -4.63
N PRO A 126 2.76 6.63 -5.79
CA PRO A 126 2.89 7.90 -6.51
C PRO A 126 1.52 8.51 -6.85
N LYS A 127 1.49 9.83 -7.04
CA LYS A 127 0.28 10.62 -7.35
C LYS A 127 0.49 11.42 -8.62
#